data_AF-A0A7U2I701-F1
#
_entry.id   AF-A0A7U2I701-F1
#
_cell.length_a   1.000
_cell.length_b   1.000
_cell.length_c   1.000
_cell.angle_alpha   90.00
_cell.angle_beta   90.00
_cell.angle_gamma   90.00
#
_symmetry.space_group_name_H-M   'P 1'
#
loop_
_entity.id
_entity.type
_entity.pdbx_description
1 polymer ?
#
loop_
_entity_poly.entity_id
_entity_poly.type
_entity_poly.pdbx_seq_one_letter_code
_entity_poly.pdbx_strand_id
1 'polypeptide(L)'
;MAASHNILDIANESSDEPTTDGASSSGPSLEIDSDERDSAYGGDGQSSYTMSATSSVFNFRYEHGRRYHAYAEGKYPVPNDETEMDRLDLQHHAFRLTLDGKLYQAPIPKNLQNVLDVGCGTGIWSIEFADEHPCARVLGTDLSPIQPAQVPPNCEFLIDDCEQDWIFHNQFDYIHTRAMVAAVKNWGRFFEQAYANIKPGGYLECQEIVFPIRCMDANVTAQNSPLMRWSELFLEAATKIGLDGTGPRHFTPKLRDSGFVDINLKKFKWPIGKWAKGAKFKLLGRFVFEDLMDWLPSSSLGLFTRVLGWSREEVEVFLSECRAEAKRKDRHYYGEVYVWWARKAEDGSNSSYSHEPVLDDEILESDEDDASHHATEGGGVTNVPLPTATDVTQASVDQLSALAVSSKDDEVSESKKSAPETKPEEPASIASKDASATPTPQS
;
A
#
# COMPACT_ATOMS: atom_id res chain seq x y z
N MET A 1 72.22 10.46 3.01
CA MET A 1 72.70 11.42 4.02
C MET A 1 71.94 11.12 5.30
N ALA A 2 72.59 10.39 6.21
CA ALA A 2 72.89 10.80 7.60
C ALA A 2 71.64 10.80 8.51
N ALA A 3 71.38 9.71 9.25
CA ALA A 3 71.90 9.39 10.59
C ALA A 3 71.25 10.29 11.67
N SER A 4 70.68 9.77 12.77
CA SER A 4 71.40 9.01 13.80
C SER A 4 70.49 8.22 14.76
N HIS A 5 71.06 7.12 15.27
CA HIS A 5 70.61 6.24 16.33
C HIS A 5 70.85 6.78 17.75
N ASN A 6 70.38 6.01 18.76
CA ASN A 6 70.90 5.77 20.13
C ASN A 6 70.14 6.47 21.31
N ILE A 7 69.88 5.88 22.49
CA ILE A 7 70.03 4.51 23.08
C ILE A 7 69.48 4.53 24.55
N LEU A 8 69.13 3.35 25.10
CA LEU A 8 69.22 2.84 26.51
C LEU A 8 68.24 3.25 27.66
N ASP A 9 67.48 2.24 28.12
CA ASP A 9 67.58 1.47 29.40
C ASP A 9 67.17 2.00 30.81
N ILE A 10 66.42 1.11 31.50
CA ILE A 10 66.39 0.73 32.95
C ILE A 10 65.70 1.67 33.97
N ALA A 11 64.67 1.15 34.67
CA ALA A 11 64.63 0.89 36.14
C ALA A 11 63.20 0.69 36.70
N ASN A 12 63.14 -0.01 37.84
CA ASN A 12 62.01 -0.63 38.53
C ASN A 12 61.97 -0.10 39.98
N GLU A 13 60.80 0.23 40.55
CA GLU A 13 60.52 0.53 41.99
C GLU A 13 58.98 0.50 42.17
N SER A 14 58.33 -0.52 42.74
CA SER A 14 58.14 -0.96 44.14
C SER A 14 57.25 -0.08 45.05
N SER A 15 56.07 -0.64 45.37
CA SER A 15 55.29 -0.65 46.63
C SER A 15 54.89 0.63 47.37
N ASP A 16 53.59 0.80 47.63
CA ASP A 16 53.05 0.73 49.00
C ASP A 16 51.49 0.70 49.02
N GLU A 17 50.94 -0.33 49.67
CA GLU A 17 49.57 -0.35 50.21
C GLU A 17 49.54 0.34 51.59
N PRO A 18 48.35 0.71 52.07
CA PRO A 18 47.98 0.18 53.38
C PRO A 18 46.55 -0.40 53.42
N THR A 19 46.49 -1.54 54.11
CA THR A 19 45.31 -2.27 54.59
C THR A 19 44.74 -1.65 55.87
N THR A 20 43.43 -1.83 56.12
CA THR A 20 42.87 -2.43 57.36
C THR A 20 41.33 -2.49 57.34
N ASP A 21 40.83 -3.72 57.31
CA ASP A 21 39.76 -4.35 58.11
C ASP A 21 38.33 -3.76 58.25
N GLY A 22 37.37 -4.47 57.64
CA GLY A 22 36.48 -5.38 58.39
C GLY A 22 35.07 -4.91 58.78
N ALA A 23 34.03 -5.43 58.09
CA ALA A 23 32.95 -6.28 58.67
C ALA A 23 31.73 -6.51 57.73
N SER A 24 31.67 -7.72 57.19
CA SER A 24 30.55 -8.66 56.92
C SER A 24 29.08 -8.21 56.82
N SER A 25 28.41 -8.64 55.72
CA SER A 25 27.17 -9.48 55.74
C SER A 25 26.75 -9.78 54.28
N SER A 26 27.16 -10.91 53.67
CA SER A 26 26.47 -12.22 53.58
C SER A 26 25.18 -12.28 52.73
N GLY A 27 25.25 -13.00 51.60
CA GLY A 27 24.11 -13.52 50.82
C GLY A 27 24.57 -14.15 49.49
N PRO A 28 24.28 -15.43 49.20
CA PRO A 28 25.13 -16.27 48.33
C PRO A 28 24.83 -16.15 46.83
N SER A 29 25.91 -16.15 46.05
CA SER A 29 25.92 -16.63 44.66
C SER A 29 25.83 -18.15 44.69
N LEU A 30 24.79 -18.70 44.07
CA LEU A 30 24.64 -20.14 43.83
C LEU A 30 24.35 -20.33 42.35
N GLU A 31 25.33 -20.93 41.68
CA GLU A 31 25.21 -21.58 40.38
C GLU A 31 24.07 -22.61 40.44
N ILE A 32 23.25 -22.67 39.39
CA ILE A 32 22.25 -23.73 39.24
C ILE A 32 22.70 -24.66 38.12
N ASP A 33 22.90 -25.88 38.60
CA ASP A 33 23.14 -27.15 37.95
C ASP A 33 22.15 -27.44 36.82
N SER A 34 22.68 -28.08 35.79
CA SER A 34 21.96 -28.73 34.71
C SER A 34 21.02 -29.80 35.26
N ASP A 35 19.72 -29.62 35.04
CA ASP A 35 18.77 -30.72 35.06
C ASP A 35 17.96 -30.71 33.76
N GLU A 36 18.25 -31.71 32.92
CA GLU A 36 17.38 -32.17 31.86
C GLU A 36 16.01 -32.51 32.45
N ARG A 37 14.99 -31.74 32.08
CA ARG A 37 13.58 -32.17 32.13
C ARG A 37 12.90 -31.85 30.83
N ASP A 38 12.93 -32.86 29.97
CA ASP A 38 11.80 -33.35 29.16
C ASP A 38 10.66 -32.33 28.99
N SER A 39 10.76 -31.53 27.94
CA SER A 39 9.63 -30.77 27.40
C SER A 39 9.45 -31.21 25.96
N ALA A 40 8.60 -32.22 25.80
CA ALA A 40 7.94 -32.59 24.57
C ALA A 40 7.11 -31.41 24.04
N TYR A 41 7.78 -30.45 23.40
CA TYR A 41 7.22 -29.54 22.41
C TYR A 41 8.38 -29.03 21.56
N GLY A 42 8.74 -29.81 20.54
CA GLY A 42 9.54 -29.31 19.43
C GLY A 42 8.72 -28.28 18.68
N GLY A 43 8.67 -27.06 19.21
CA GLY A 43 8.24 -25.90 18.47
C GLY A 43 9.36 -25.55 17.52
N ASP A 44 9.33 -26.11 16.31
CA ASP A 44 9.71 -25.30 15.16
C ASP A 44 8.84 -24.04 15.28
N GLY A 45 9.44 -22.93 15.72
CA GLY A 45 8.79 -21.64 15.61
C GLY A 45 8.43 -21.50 14.16
N GLN A 46 7.14 -21.65 13.85
CA GLN A 46 6.55 -21.61 12.52
C GLN A 46 6.98 -20.28 11.89
N SER A 47 8.12 -20.31 11.20
CA SER A 47 8.60 -19.20 10.42
C SER A 47 7.59 -19.04 9.30
N SER A 48 6.92 -17.89 9.24
CA SER A 48 6.07 -17.53 8.11
C SER A 48 6.86 -17.50 6.79
N TYR A 49 8.19 -17.47 6.85
CA TYR A 49 9.09 -17.57 5.71
C TYR A 49 9.37 -19.01 5.29
N THR A 50 9.23 -19.26 3.99
CA THR A 50 9.44 -20.58 3.36
C THR A 50 10.88 -20.83 2.88
N MET A 51 11.75 -19.81 2.88
CA MET A 51 13.19 -19.95 2.61
C MET A 51 14.02 -19.62 3.85
N SER A 52 15.10 -20.38 4.05
CA SER A 52 16.14 -20.05 5.03
C SER A 52 16.91 -18.83 4.54
N ALA A 53 16.51 -17.64 5.01
CA ALA A 53 17.20 -16.40 4.71
C ALA A 53 18.66 -16.51 5.14
N THR A 54 19.60 -16.30 4.21
CA THR A 54 21.02 -16.21 4.57
C THR A 54 21.20 -15.04 5.53
N SER A 55 22.09 -15.14 6.53
CA SER A 55 22.29 -14.09 7.54
C SER A 55 22.56 -12.70 6.94
N SER A 56 23.07 -12.65 5.71
CA SER A 56 23.27 -11.42 4.94
C SER A 56 22.00 -10.65 4.58
N VAL A 57 20.84 -11.30 4.50
CA VAL A 57 19.57 -10.64 4.17
C VAL A 57 19.10 -9.75 5.34
N PHE A 58 19.45 -10.11 6.57
CA PHE A 58 19.15 -9.35 7.79
C PHE A 58 20.22 -8.29 8.14
N ASN A 59 21.28 -8.14 7.33
CA ASN A 59 22.35 -7.17 7.57
C ASN A 59 21.95 -5.75 7.14
N PHE A 60 20.88 -5.22 7.72
CA PHE A 60 20.32 -3.91 7.38
C PHE A 60 21.36 -2.80 7.36
N ARG A 61 21.18 -1.84 6.44
CA ARG A 61 21.98 -0.63 6.33
C ARG A 61 21.27 0.54 6.98
N TYR A 62 22.03 1.49 7.49
CA TYR A 62 21.49 2.72 8.04
C TYR A 62 22.08 3.92 7.28
N GLU A 63 21.20 4.73 6.69
CA GLU A 63 21.56 5.97 5.99
C GLU A 63 20.64 7.07 6.54
N HIS A 64 21.20 8.23 6.90
CA HIS A 64 20.46 9.37 7.46
C HIS A 64 19.56 9.07 8.69
N GLY A 65 19.84 7.98 9.42
CA GLY A 65 19.05 7.55 10.58
C GLY A 65 17.84 6.67 10.24
N ARG A 66 17.68 6.28 8.96
CA ARG A 66 16.65 5.35 8.48
C ARG A 66 17.28 4.00 8.14
N ARG A 67 16.51 2.91 8.31
CA ARG A 67 16.94 1.53 8.00
C ARG A 67 16.63 1.22 6.53
N TYR A 68 17.56 0.60 5.81
CA TYR A 68 17.45 0.19 4.43
C TYR A 68 17.82 -1.28 4.25
N HIS A 69 17.32 -1.89 3.18
CA HIS A 69 17.55 -3.29 2.83
C HIS A 69 19.03 -3.58 2.49
N ALA A 70 19.49 -4.78 2.84
CA ALA A 70 20.86 -5.25 2.59
C ALA A 70 20.98 -6.08 1.30
N TYR A 71 19.92 -6.81 0.96
CA TYR A 71 19.83 -7.63 -0.24
C TYR A 71 19.53 -6.74 -1.45
N ALA A 72 20.28 -6.89 -2.55
CA ALA A 72 20.19 -6.04 -3.74
C ALA A 72 20.44 -4.53 -3.46
N GLU A 73 21.52 -4.24 -2.72
CA GLU A 73 21.95 -2.90 -2.28
C GLU A 73 21.80 -1.82 -3.37
N GLY A 74 21.10 -0.72 -3.04
CA GLY A 74 20.91 0.43 -3.92
C GLY A 74 19.80 0.30 -4.97
N LYS A 75 19.12 -0.85 -5.07
CA LYS A 75 18.01 -1.03 -6.02
C LYS A 75 16.70 -0.37 -5.58
N TYR A 76 16.37 -0.37 -4.28
CA TYR A 76 15.15 0.23 -3.74
C TYR A 76 15.49 1.47 -2.91
N PRO A 77 14.97 2.66 -3.25
CA PRO A 77 15.42 3.92 -2.64
C PRO A 77 14.73 4.26 -1.31
N VAL A 78 13.81 3.43 -0.83
CA VAL A 78 12.93 3.71 0.31
C VAL A 78 13.40 2.90 1.55
N PRO A 79 13.29 3.46 2.77
CA PRO A 79 13.53 2.74 4.02
C PRO A 79 12.66 1.49 4.23
N ASN A 80 13.01 0.67 5.21
CA ASN A 80 12.22 -0.47 5.69
C ASN A 80 12.21 -0.57 7.24
N ASP A 81 12.30 0.58 7.91
CA ASP A 81 12.16 0.71 9.37
C ASP A 81 10.70 0.76 9.82
N GLU A 82 10.50 0.77 11.13
CA GLU A 82 9.20 0.76 11.80
C GLU A 82 8.33 1.96 11.36
N THR A 83 8.93 3.13 11.15
CA THR A 83 8.20 4.31 10.63
C THR A 83 7.66 4.05 9.21
N GLU A 84 8.43 3.39 8.35
CA GLU A 84 7.93 3.05 7.01
C GLU A 84 6.86 1.96 7.07
N MET A 85 6.97 1.00 7.98
CA MET A 85 5.95 -0.03 8.19
C MET A 85 4.61 0.59 8.63
N ASP A 86 4.63 1.49 9.62
CA ASP A 86 3.44 2.22 10.07
C ASP A 86 2.80 3.03 8.93
N ARG A 87 3.63 3.66 8.09
CA ARG A 87 3.17 4.38 6.90
C ARG A 87 2.48 3.44 5.90
N LEU A 88 3.08 2.28 5.61
CA LEU A 88 2.50 1.28 4.70
C LEU A 88 1.13 0.76 5.19
N ASP A 89 0.98 0.53 6.50
CA ASP A 89 -0.29 0.09 7.09
C ASP A 89 -1.37 1.19 7.02
N LEU A 90 -0.99 2.46 7.25
CA LEU A 90 -1.89 3.59 7.01
C LEU A 90 -2.32 3.70 5.55
N GLN A 91 -1.38 3.51 4.62
CA GLN A 91 -1.66 3.50 3.19
C GLN A 91 -2.61 2.35 2.82
N HIS A 92 -2.45 1.17 3.43
CA HIS A 92 -3.38 0.06 3.27
C HIS A 92 -4.81 0.47 3.67
N HIS A 93 -5.00 1.15 4.80
CA HIS A 93 -6.31 1.66 5.20
C HIS A 93 -6.89 2.71 4.23
N ALA A 94 -6.04 3.56 3.64
CA ALA A 94 -6.48 4.48 2.58
C ALA A 94 -7.00 3.73 1.34
N PHE A 95 -6.34 2.65 0.92
CA PHE A 95 -6.85 1.76 -0.12
C PHE A 95 -8.17 1.08 0.28
N ARG A 96 -8.27 0.51 1.49
CA ARG A 96 -9.51 -0.12 1.99
C ARG A 96 -10.67 0.86 1.95
N LEU A 97 -10.47 2.09 2.43
CA LEU A 97 -11.50 3.13 2.40
C LEU A 97 -11.89 3.50 0.97
N THR A 98 -10.91 3.63 0.07
CA THR A 98 -11.14 3.91 -1.36
C THR A 98 -12.02 2.84 -2.01
N LEU A 99 -11.76 1.57 -1.69
CA LEU A 99 -12.44 0.41 -2.24
C LEU A 99 -13.67 -0.03 -1.43
N ASP A 100 -14.21 0.86 -0.58
CA ASP A 100 -15.42 0.61 0.24
C ASP A 100 -15.30 -0.64 1.13
N GLY A 101 -14.12 -0.83 1.74
CA GLY A 101 -13.81 -1.97 2.59
C GLY A 101 -13.54 -3.27 1.83
N LYS A 102 -13.23 -3.22 0.53
CA LYS A 102 -12.77 -4.38 -0.27
C LYS A 102 -11.26 -4.38 -0.45
N LEU A 103 -10.68 -5.58 -0.68
CA LEU A 103 -9.24 -5.76 -0.91
C LEU A 103 -8.86 -5.62 -2.39
N TYR A 104 -9.82 -5.86 -3.29
CA TYR A 104 -9.63 -5.98 -4.73
C TYR A 104 -10.90 -5.55 -5.50
N GLN A 105 -10.75 -5.27 -6.80
CA GLN A 105 -11.85 -4.94 -7.73
C GLN A 105 -12.08 -6.03 -8.79
N ALA A 106 -11.06 -6.83 -9.09
CA ALA A 106 -11.13 -7.90 -10.07
C ALA A 106 -12.26 -8.88 -9.73
N PRO A 107 -13.05 -9.34 -10.72
CA PRO A 107 -14.14 -10.28 -10.50
C PRO A 107 -13.62 -11.71 -10.34
N ILE A 108 -12.82 -11.93 -9.29
CA ILE A 108 -12.18 -13.22 -9.01
C ILE A 108 -13.22 -14.25 -8.52
N PRO A 109 -13.07 -15.54 -8.89
CA PRO A 109 -13.97 -16.59 -8.44
C PRO A 109 -13.84 -16.83 -6.94
N LYS A 110 -14.89 -17.37 -6.30
CA LYS A 110 -14.87 -17.63 -4.84
C LYS A 110 -13.95 -18.80 -4.44
N ASN A 111 -13.67 -19.72 -5.35
CA ASN A 111 -12.93 -20.95 -5.11
C ASN A 111 -11.46 -20.85 -5.52
N LEU A 112 -10.78 -19.76 -5.15
CA LEU A 112 -9.35 -19.57 -5.38
C LEU A 112 -8.53 -20.66 -4.67
N GLN A 113 -7.42 -21.08 -5.28
CA GLN A 113 -6.52 -22.08 -4.70
C GLN A 113 -5.13 -21.51 -4.40
N ASN A 114 -4.58 -20.70 -5.31
CA ASN A 114 -3.26 -20.08 -5.17
C ASN A 114 -3.33 -18.59 -5.50
N VAL A 115 -2.88 -17.76 -4.56
CA VAL A 115 -2.81 -16.30 -4.72
C VAL A 115 -1.38 -15.83 -4.47
N LEU A 116 -0.93 -14.88 -5.28
CA LEU A 116 0.38 -14.23 -5.14
C LEU A 116 0.17 -12.74 -4.85
N ASP A 117 0.79 -12.21 -3.81
CA ASP A 117 0.87 -10.78 -3.51
C ASP A 117 2.32 -10.32 -3.70
N VAL A 118 2.59 -9.60 -4.78
CA VAL A 118 3.95 -9.20 -5.16
C VAL A 118 4.26 -7.82 -4.60
N GLY A 119 5.34 -7.73 -3.81
CA GLY A 119 5.70 -6.53 -3.07
C GLY A 119 4.79 -6.32 -1.87
N CYS A 120 4.64 -7.36 -1.05
CA CYS A 120 3.62 -7.41 0.00
C CYS A 120 3.88 -6.45 1.18
N GLY A 121 5.07 -5.84 1.27
CA GLY A 121 5.39 -4.87 2.33
C GLY A 121 5.27 -5.49 3.72
N THR A 122 4.44 -4.93 4.60
CA THR A 122 4.15 -5.49 5.93
C THR A 122 3.40 -6.83 5.88
N GLY A 123 2.85 -7.20 4.72
CA GLY A 123 2.03 -8.40 4.53
C GLY A 123 0.58 -8.22 4.95
N ILE A 124 0.16 -7.03 5.39
CA ILE A 124 -1.21 -6.76 5.87
C ILE A 124 -2.29 -7.13 4.84
N TRP A 125 -2.06 -6.85 3.54
CA TRP A 125 -2.97 -7.27 2.48
C TRP A 125 -3.05 -8.79 2.35
N SER A 126 -1.89 -9.47 2.34
CA SER A 126 -1.81 -10.93 2.24
C SER A 126 -2.55 -11.61 3.40
N ILE A 127 -2.39 -11.08 4.61
CA ILE A 127 -3.03 -11.60 5.83
C ILE A 127 -4.55 -11.43 5.77
N GLU A 128 -5.04 -10.21 5.51
CA GLU A 128 -6.49 -9.97 5.41
C GLU A 128 -7.12 -10.80 4.27
N PHE A 129 -6.41 -10.94 3.13
CA PHE A 129 -6.90 -11.75 2.02
C PHE A 129 -7.01 -13.23 2.40
N ALA A 130 -6.00 -13.76 3.12
CA ALA A 130 -5.98 -15.14 3.60
C ALA A 130 -7.13 -15.42 4.58
N ASP A 131 -7.45 -14.46 5.45
CA ASP A 131 -8.60 -14.54 6.36
C ASP A 131 -9.94 -14.51 5.62
N GLU A 132 -10.10 -13.65 4.60
CA GLU A 132 -11.31 -13.61 3.75
C GLU A 132 -11.45 -14.86 2.86
N HIS A 133 -10.35 -15.57 2.57
CA HIS A 133 -10.30 -16.72 1.65
C HIS A 133 -9.58 -17.94 2.28
N PRO A 134 -10.18 -18.60 3.30
CA PRO A 134 -9.53 -19.68 4.03
C PRO A 134 -9.22 -20.94 3.19
N CYS A 135 -9.78 -21.04 1.98
CA CYS A 135 -9.52 -22.13 1.03
C CYS A 135 -8.37 -21.84 0.06
N ALA A 136 -7.88 -20.60 0.01
CA ALA A 136 -6.79 -20.20 -0.87
C ALA A 136 -5.47 -20.20 -0.10
N ARG A 137 -4.40 -20.69 -0.72
CA ARG A 137 -3.03 -20.48 -0.27
C ARG A 137 -2.56 -19.13 -0.79
N VAL A 138 -2.18 -18.23 0.12
CA VAL A 138 -1.67 -16.89 -0.18
C VAL A 138 -0.16 -16.88 0.03
N LEU A 139 0.57 -16.48 -1.01
CA LEU A 139 2.01 -16.27 -0.96
C LEU A 139 2.29 -14.77 -1.14
N GLY A 140 2.84 -14.12 -0.12
CA GLY A 140 3.37 -12.77 -0.24
C GLY A 140 4.87 -12.80 -0.58
N THR A 141 5.31 -12.02 -1.55
CA THR A 141 6.74 -11.84 -1.85
C THR A 141 7.19 -10.42 -1.58
N ASP A 142 8.37 -10.25 -1.01
CA ASP A 142 8.99 -8.93 -0.80
C ASP A 142 10.52 -9.02 -0.76
N LEU A 143 11.20 -7.92 -1.03
CA LEU A 143 12.65 -7.82 -0.87
C LEU A 143 13.07 -7.84 0.60
N SER A 144 12.20 -7.37 1.50
CA SER A 144 12.48 -7.19 2.92
C SER A 144 11.68 -8.18 3.77
N PRO A 145 12.33 -8.90 4.70
CA PRO A 145 11.64 -9.71 5.69
C PRO A 145 11.12 -8.85 6.86
N ILE A 146 10.06 -8.08 6.61
CA ILE A 146 9.43 -7.16 7.60
C ILE A 146 8.02 -7.60 8.00
N GLN A 147 7.61 -8.81 7.60
CA GLN A 147 6.29 -9.35 7.84
C GLN A 147 6.21 -10.02 9.24
N PRO A 148 5.02 -10.09 9.86
CA PRO A 148 4.88 -10.71 11.17
C PRO A 148 5.15 -12.23 11.12
N ALA A 149 5.61 -12.77 12.26
CA ALA A 149 5.85 -14.20 12.41
C ALA A 149 4.55 -15.01 12.55
N GLN A 150 3.51 -14.42 13.15
CA GLN A 150 2.21 -15.06 13.34
C GLN A 150 1.25 -14.59 12.25
N VAL A 151 0.84 -15.52 11.40
CA VAL A 151 -0.07 -15.29 10.26
C VAL A 151 -1.10 -16.42 10.13
N PRO A 152 -2.16 -16.24 9.35
CA PRO A 152 -3.10 -17.31 9.03
C PRO A 152 -2.38 -18.54 8.47
N PRO A 153 -2.86 -19.77 8.75
CA PRO A 153 -2.18 -21.01 8.36
C PRO A 153 -2.10 -21.22 6.84
N ASN A 154 -2.87 -20.45 6.07
CA ASN A 154 -2.87 -20.44 4.61
C ASN A 154 -2.11 -19.24 4.01
N CYS A 155 -1.36 -18.49 4.82
CA CYS A 155 -0.54 -17.36 4.39
C CYS A 155 0.94 -17.65 4.64
N GLU A 156 1.77 -17.45 3.62
CA GLU A 156 3.21 -17.68 3.65
C GLU A 156 3.93 -16.49 3.01
N PHE A 157 5.17 -16.23 3.45
CA PHE A 157 6.01 -15.20 2.86
C PHE A 157 7.30 -15.78 2.26
N LEU A 158 7.78 -15.09 1.23
CA LEU A 158 9.01 -15.42 0.55
C LEU A 158 9.81 -14.15 0.27
N ILE A 159 11.10 -14.16 0.64
CA ILE A 159 12.00 -13.08 0.30
C ILE A 159 12.39 -13.25 -1.17
N ASP A 160 11.90 -12.37 -2.04
CA ASP A 160 12.09 -12.48 -3.48
C ASP A 160 12.15 -11.10 -4.16
N ASP A 161 12.99 -11.00 -5.20
CA ASP A 161 13.09 -9.81 -6.03
C ASP A 161 12.23 -10.04 -7.28
N CYS A 162 11.08 -9.35 -7.38
CA CYS A 162 10.17 -9.51 -8.50
C CYS A 162 10.78 -9.15 -9.86
N GLU A 163 11.90 -8.41 -9.87
CA GLU A 163 12.70 -8.12 -11.07
C GLU A 163 13.70 -9.23 -11.44
N GLN A 164 13.74 -10.34 -10.70
CA GLN A 164 14.40 -11.59 -11.12
C GLN A 164 13.43 -12.55 -11.79
N ASP A 165 13.93 -13.69 -12.27
CA ASP A 165 13.11 -14.73 -12.93
C ASP A 165 12.19 -15.40 -11.91
N TRP A 166 10.89 -15.40 -12.19
CA TRP A 166 9.89 -16.05 -11.33
C TRP A 166 9.99 -17.56 -11.46
N ILE A 167 10.52 -18.22 -10.42
CA ILE A 167 10.77 -19.67 -10.38
C ILE A 167 9.70 -20.46 -9.62
N PHE A 168 8.45 -20.01 -9.67
CA PHE A 168 7.34 -20.69 -8.98
C PHE A 168 7.00 -22.04 -9.63
N HIS A 169 6.76 -23.05 -8.80
CA HIS A 169 6.37 -24.39 -9.26
C HIS A 169 4.88 -24.50 -9.60
N ASN A 170 4.05 -23.62 -9.04
CA ASN A 170 2.60 -23.64 -9.20
C ASN A 170 2.14 -22.32 -9.84
N GLN A 171 1.13 -22.41 -10.71
CA GLN A 171 0.44 -21.24 -11.23
C GLN A 171 -0.60 -20.70 -10.24
N PHE A 172 -0.88 -19.40 -10.38
CA PHE A 172 -1.77 -18.64 -9.52
C PHE A 172 -3.14 -18.42 -10.18
N ASP A 173 -4.19 -18.44 -9.37
CA ASP A 173 -5.54 -18.03 -9.78
C ASP A 173 -5.67 -16.50 -9.80
N TYR A 174 -4.94 -15.84 -8.90
CA TYR A 174 -4.95 -14.40 -8.74
C TYR A 174 -3.54 -13.89 -8.38
N ILE A 175 -3.10 -12.84 -9.06
CA ILE A 175 -1.85 -12.14 -8.78
C ILE A 175 -2.21 -10.69 -8.46
N HIS A 176 -1.80 -10.23 -7.29
CA HIS A 176 -2.02 -8.88 -6.80
C HIS A 176 -0.69 -8.13 -6.65
N THR A 177 -0.72 -6.83 -6.87
CA THR A 177 0.35 -5.92 -6.46
C THR A 177 -0.23 -4.55 -6.13
N ARG A 178 0.44 -3.82 -5.24
CA ARG A 178 -0.01 -2.50 -4.79
C ARG A 178 1.16 -1.57 -4.50
N ALA A 179 1.04 -0.33 -4.97
CA ALA A 179 2.00 0.76 -4.75
C ALA A 179 3.45 0.41 -5.14
N MET A 180 3.62 -0.39 -6.19
CA MET A 180 4.93 -0.86 -6.66
C MET A 180 5.60 0.09 -7.66
N VAL A 181 4.97 1.23 -7.97
CA VAL A 181 5.49 2.28 -8.87
C VAL A 181 6.93 2.73 -8.56
N ALA A 182 7.33 2.71 -7.28
CA ALA A 182 8.68 3.09 -6.84
C ALA A 182 9.65 1.90 -6.74
N ALA A 183 9.19 0.67 -7.01
CA ALA A 183 9.96 -0.57 -6.89
C ALA A 183 10.26 -1.21 -8.24
N VAL A 184 9.30 -1.22 -9.17
CA VAL A 184 9.41 -1.93 -10.45
C VAL A 184 9.97 -1.02 -11.54
N LYS A 185 11.14 -1.36 -12.10
CA LYS A 185 11.75 -0.61 -13.21
C LYS A 185 11.22 -1.08 -14.56
N ASN A 186 11.03 -2.40 -14.71
CA ASN A 186 10.54 -2.99 -15.96
C ASN A 186 9.15 -3.63 -15.82
N TRP A 187 8.12 -2.80 -15.91
CA TRP A 187 6.71 -3.24 -15.93
C TRP A 187 6.37 -4.20 -17.07
N GLY A 188 7.04 -4.10 -18.23
CA GLY A 188 6.81 -5.02 -19.35
C GLY A 188 7.19 -6.46 -18.97
N ARG A 189 8.42 -6.64 -18.48
CA ARG A 189 8.90 -7.93 -17.96
C ARG A 189 8.06 -8.43 -16.79
N PHE A 190 7.64 -7.53 -15.90
CA PHE A 190 6.74 -7.88 -14.80
C PHE A 190 5.44 -8.52 -15.33
N PHE A 191 4.77 -7.90 -16.30
CA PHE A 191 3.55 -8.45 -16.87
C PHE A 191 3.76 -9.74 -17.67
N GLU A 192 4.87 -9.88 -18.39
CA GLU A 192 5.25 -11.14 -19.04
C GLU A 192 5.36 -12.29 -18.03
N GLN A 193 6.04 -12.05 -16.90
CA GLN A 193 6.19 -13.05 -15.84
C GLN A 193 4.87 -13.36 -15.13
N ALA A 194 4.07 -12.34 -14.84
CA ALA A 194 2.73 -12.51 -14.29
C ALA A 194 1.86 -13.37 -15.22
N TYR A 195 1.89 -13.09 -16.53
CA TYR A 195 1.14 -13.86 -17.53
C TYR A 195 1.59 -15.32 -17.62
N ALA A 196 2.90 -15.59 -17.52
CA ALA A 196 3.43 -16.96 -17.52
C ALA A 196 3.00 -17.76 -16.29
N ASN A 197 2.90 -17.10 -15.14
CA ASN A 197 2.61 -17.72 -13.84
C ASN A 197 1.13 -17.74 -13.47
N ILE A 198 0.26 -17.08 -14.23
CA ILE A 198 -1.17 -17.12 -14.01
C ILE A 198 -1.85 -18.25 -14.79
N LYS A 199 -2.85 -18.89 -14.17
CA LYS A 199 -3.66 -19.91 -14.84
C LYS A 199 -4.53 -19.29 -15.93
N PRO A 200 -4.91 -20.05 -16.98
CA PRO A 200 -6.04 -19.67 -17.84
C PRO A 200 -7.26 -19.31 -16.99
N GLY A 201 -7.94 -18.22 -17.33
CA GLY A 201 -9.06 -17.68 -16.56
C GLY A 201 -8.69 -16.85 -15.32
N GLY A 202 -7.43 -16.86 -14.87
CA GLY A 202 -6.97 -16.11 -13.71
C GLY A 202 -6.82 -14.61 -13.95
N TYR A 203 -6.74 -13.84 -12.85
CA TYR A 203 -6.68 -12.37 -12.88
C TYR A 203 -5.37 -11.78 -12.32
N LEU A 204 -4.84 -10.78 -13.01
CA LEU A 204 -3.85 -9.86 -12.47
C LEU A 204 -4.57 -8.58 -12.03
N GLU A 205 -4.27 -8.07 -10.84
CA GLU A 205 -4.70 -6.74 -10.38
C GLU A 205 -3.49 -5.92 -9.89
N CYS A 206 -3.42 -4.66 -10.31
CA CYS A 206 -2.40 -3.71 -9.89
C CYS A 206 -3.07 -2.44 -9.34
N GLN A 207 -2.81 -2.11 -8.08
CA GLN A 207 -3.35 -0.93 -7.41
C GLN A 207 -2.24 0.10 -7.20
N GLU A 208 -2.15 1.09 -8.07
CA GLU A 208 -0.98 1.97 -8.15
C GLU A 208 -1.28 3.42 -7.81
N ILE A 209 -0.38 4.04 -7.03
CA ILE A 209 -0.33 5.50 -6.86
C ILE A 209 0.43 6.07 -8.05
N VAL A 210 -0.09 7.16 -8.60
CA VAL A 210 0.42 7.72 -9.85
C VAL A 210 1.01 9.11 -9.64
N PHE A 211 2.25 9.29 -10.08
CA PHE A 211 2.90 10.60 -10.08
C PHE A 211 2.66 11.36 -11.40
N PRO A 212 2.77 12.70 -11.41
CA PRO A 212 2.98 13.55 -10.24
C PRO A 212 1.71 13.76 -9.40
N ILE A 213 1.87 14.27 -8.17
CA ILE A 213 0.76 14.90 -7.43
C ILE A 213 0.15 16.00 -8.30
N ARG A 214 -1.17 16.16 -8.20
CA ARG A 214 -1.95 17.16 -8.92
C ARG A 214 -2.56 18.18 -7.96
N CYS A 215 -2.99 19.31 -8.50
CA CYS A 215 -3.73 20.34 -7.77
C CYS A 215 -4.92 20.77 -8.62
N MET A 216 -6.09 20.97 -7.99
CA MET A 216 -7.27 21.49 -8.70
C MET A 216 -7.16 23.00 -8.98
N ASP A 217 -6.34 23.72 -8.22
CA ASP A 217 -6.17 25.17 -8.39
C ASP A 217 -5.28 25.47 -9.59
N ALA A 218 -5.86 26.02 -10.66
CA ALA A 218 -5.19 26.23 -11.94
C ALA A 218 -3.92 27.12 -11.88
N ASN A 219 -3.80 27.96 -10.86
CA ASN A 219 -2.64 28.84 -10.67
C ASN A 219 -1.49 28.18 -9.90
N VAL A 220 -1.67 26.96 -9.39
CA VAL A 220 -0.66 26.24 -8.61
C VAL A 220 0.21 25.40 -9.56
N THR A 221 1.49 25.71 -9.61
CA THR A 221 2.49 25.04 -10.47
C THR A 221 3.77 24.77 -9.69
N ALA A 222 4.66 23.92 -10.21
CA ALA A 222 5.95 23.66 -9.55
C ALA A 222 6.83 24.91 -9.37
N GLN A 223 6.59 25.99 -10.13
CA GLN A 223 7.30 27.25 -9.95
C GLN A 223 6.88 28.01 -8.68
N ASN A 224 5.67 27.78 -8.17
CA ASN A 224 5.10 28.50 -7.02
C ASN A 224 4.55 27.58 -5.91
N SER A 225 4.89 26.30 -5.97
CA SER A 225 4.45 25.25 -5.05
C SER A 225 5.58 24.27 -4.75
N PRO A 226 6.18 24.31 -3.54
CA PRO A 226 7.10 23.28 -3.07
C PRO A 226 6.58 21.86 -3.26
N LEU A 227 5.29 21.60 -3.05
CA LEU A 227 4.73 20.25 -3.16
C LEU A 227 4.68 19.74 -4.61
N MET A 228 4.24 20.59 -5.56
CA MET A 228 4.31 20.25 -6.99
C MET A 228 5.76 20.08 -7.45
N ARG A 229 6.67 20.97 -6.98
CA ARG A 229 8.09 20.90 -7.27
C ARG A 229 8.73 19.62 -6.74
N TRP A 230 8.36 19.19 -5.54
CA TRP A 230 8.83 17.95 -4.95
C TRP A 230 8.44 16.77 -5.84
N SER A 231 7.21 16.75 -6.35
CA SER A 231 6.75 15.68 -7.22
C SER A 231 7.51 15.63 -8.56
N GLU A 232 7.88 16.79 -9.12
CA GLU A 232 8.72 16.86 -10.33
C GLU A 232 10.16 16.40 -10.05
N LEU A 233 10.76 16.82 -8.93
CA LEU A 233 12.11 16.40 -8.52
C LEU A 233 12.16 14.90 -8.22
N PHE A 234 11.12 14.33 -7.61
CA PHE A 234 10.97 12.90 -7.42
C PHE A 234 10.98 12.16 -8.76
N LEU A 235 10.18 12.61 -9.74
CA LEU A 235 10.16 12.01 -11.08
C LEU A 235 11.52 12.14 -11.79
N GLU A 236 12.19 13.28 -11.67
CA GLU A 236 13.52 13.49 -12.24
C GLU A 236 14.53 12.51 -11.65
N ALA A 237 14.57 12.39 -10.32
CA ALA A 237 15.48 11.48 -9.63
C ALA A 237 15.16 10.01 -9.93
N ALA A 238 13.89 9.62 -9.92
CA ALA A 238 13.42 8.28 -10.26
C ALA A 238 13.86 7.88 -11.68
N THR A 239 13.65 8.78 -12.66
CA THR A 239 14.04 8.55 -14.06
C THR A 239 15.54 8.29 -14.19
N LYS A 240 16.37 9.06 -13.48
CA LYS A 240 17.85 8.90 -13.49
C LYS A 240 18.32 7.54 -12.98
N ILE A 241 17.53 6.84 -12.17
CA ILE A 241 17.83 5.49 -11.66
C ILE A 241 17.03 4.38 -12.34
N GLY A 242 16.32 4.71 -13.43
CA GLY A 242 15.56 3.77 -14.26
C GLY A 242 14.16 3.44 -13.75
N LEU A 243 13.60 4.22 -12.82
CA LEU A 243 12.21 4.08 -12.38
C LEU A 243 11.31 5.05 -13.16
N ASP A 244 10.16 4.56 -13.62
CA ASP A 244 9.13 5.36 -14.27
C ASP A 244 7.94 5.58 -13.34
N GLY A 245 7.97 6.69 -12.59
CA GLY A 245 6.89 7.08 -11.68
C GLY A 245 5.55 7.39 -12.37
N THR A 246 5.55 7.54 -13.70
CA THR A 246 4.35 7.76 -14.51
C THR A 246 3.83 6.46 -15.15
N GLY A 247 4.60 5.37 -15.06
CA GLY A 247 4.35 4.09 -15.68
C GLY A 247 2.92 3.56 -15.53
N PRO A 248 2.31 3.62 -14.33
CA PRO A 248 0.92 3.18 -14.11
C PRO A 248 -0.14 3.86 -15.00
N ARG A 249 0.14 5.03 -15.59
CA ARG A 249 -0.75 5.68 -16.57
C ARG A 249 -0.83 4.93 -17.90
N HIS A 250 0.09 4.01 -18.14
CA HIS A 250 0.37 3.42 -19.46
C HIS A 250 0.45 1.90 -19.41
N PHE A 251 -0.32 1.23 -18.54
CA PHE A 251 -0.32 -0.23 -18.44
C PHE A 251 -1.11 -0.93 -19.55
N THR A 252 -2.15 -0.32 -20.14
CA THR A 252 -2.97 -0.98 -21.19
C THR A 252 -2.14 -1.62 -22.30
N PRO A 253 -1.18 -0.92 -22.96
CA PRO A 253 -0.41 -1.53 -24.03
C PRO A 253 0.44 -2.69 -23.52
N LYS A 254 1.09 -2.54 -22.36
CA LYS A 254 1.98 -3.57 -21.79
C LYS A 254 1.23 -4.84 -21.38
N LEU A 255 0.04 -4.68 -20.78
CA LEU A 255 -0.84 -5.80 -20.45
C LEU A 255 -1.30 -6.54 -21.70
N ARG A 256 -1.72 -5.80 -22.73
CA ARG A 256 -2.13 -6.37 -24.02
C ARG A 256 -0.99 -7.11 -24.72
N ASP A 257 0.19 -6.49 -24.79
CA ASP A 257 1.38 -7.06 -25.44
C ASP A 257 1.84 -8.35 -24.72
N SER A 258 1.61 -8.44 -23.41
CA SER A 258 1.87 -9.66 -22.61
C SER A 258 0.83 -10.77 -22.81
N GLY A 259 -0.30 -10.49 -23.48
CA GLY A 259 -1.35 -11.46 -23.79
C GLY A 259 -2.59 -11.39 -22.89
N PHE A 260 -2.68 -10.44 -21.96
CA PHE A 260 -3.89 -10.27 -21.15
C PHE A 260 -5.08 -9.76 -22.00
N VAL A 261 -6.27 -10.21 -21.62
CA VAL A 261 -7.57 -9.80 -22.17
C VAL A 261 -8.43 -9.17 -21.07
N ASP A 262 -9.59 -8.62 -21.43
CA ASP A 262 -10.53 -8.01 -20.48
C ASP A 262 -9.84 -6.98 -19.55
N ILE A 263 -9.04 -6.09 -20.15
CA ILE A 263 -8.26 -5.08 -19.42
C ILE A 263 -9.19 -3.96 -18.96
N ASN A 264 -9.20 -3.67 -17.67
CA ASN A 264 -10.04 -2.64 -17.05
C ASN A 264 -9.17 -1.67 -16.23
N LEU A 265 -9.62 -0.42 -16.13
CA LEU A 265 -9.00 0.60 -15.29
C LEU A 265 -10.09 1.39 -14.55
N LYS A 266 -9.97 1.43 -13.22
CA LYS A 266 -10.70 2.39 -12.41
C LYS A 266 -9.75 3.45 -11.85
N LYS A 267 -10.10 4.73 -12.00
CA LYS A 267 -9.30 5.85 -11.50
C LYS A 267 -9.98 6.51 -10.30
N PHE A 268 -9.23 6.61 -9.22
CA PHE A 268 -9.62 7.27 -7.98
C PHE A 268 -8.75 8.51 -7.76
N LYS A 269 -9.24 9.42 -6.91
CA LYS A 269 -8.49 10.59 -6.48
C LYS A 269 -8.39 10.64 -4.97
N TRP A 270 -7.15 10.74 -4.50
CA TRP A 270 -6.82 10.81 -3.08
C TRP A 270 -6.58 12.27 -2.71
N PRO A 271 -7.55 12.97 -2.09
CA PRO A 271 -7.31 14.33 -1.63
C PRO A 271 -6.18 14.34 -0.60
N ILE A 272 -5.33 15.36 -0.61
CA ILE A 272 -4.32 15.57 0.42
C ILE A 272 -4.85 16.63 1.38
N GLY A 273 -5.17 16.22 2.60
CA GLY A 273 -5.82 17.07 3.60
C GLY A 273 -7.36 16.98 3.55
N LYS A 274 -8.03 17.83 4.33
CA LYS A 274 -9.48 17.70 4.62
C LYS A 274 -10.39 18.60 3.77
N TRP A 275 -9.90 19.02 2.61
CA TRP A 275 -10.57 20.01 1.75
C TRP A 275 -11.70 19.41 0.89
N ALA A 276 -11.62 18.12 0.58
CA ALA A 276 -12.62 17.46 -0.27
C ALA A 276 -13.92 17.20 0.51
N LYS A 277 -15.04 17.40 -0.19
CA LYS A 277 -16.39 17.27 0.36
C LYS A 277 -16.74 15.85 0.73
N GLY A 278 -17.49 15.69 1.82
CA GLY A 278 -18.02 14.40 2.28
C GLY A 278 -17.14 13.70 3.32
N ALA A 279 -17.77 13.00 4.26
CA ALA A 279 -17.09 12.38 5.41
C ALA A 279 -16.03 11.36 4.99
N LYS A 280 -16.32 10.53 3.97
CA LYS A 280 -15.38 9.57 3.38
C LYS A 280 -14.12 10.27 2.87
N PHE A 281 -14.25 11.32 2.06
CA PHE A 281 -13.10 12.02 1.48
C PHE A 281 -12.32 12.85 2.49
N LYS A 282 -12.98 13.42 3.52
CA LYS A 282 -12.27 14.07 4.65
C LYS A 282 -11.44 13.08 5.47
N LEU A 283 -11.94 11.86 5.68
CA LEU A 283 -11.20 10.81 6.37
C LEU A 283 -10.05 10.30 5.49
N LEU A 284 -10.34 9.99 4.22
CA LEU A 284 -9.33 9.57 3.25
C LEU A 284 -8.21 10.62 3.15
N GLY A 285 -8.57 11.89 3.00
CA GLY A 285 -7.57 12.94 2.87
C GLY A 285 -6.77 13.22 4.14
N ARG A 286 -7.29 12.85 5.32
CA ARG A 286 -6.48 12.80 6.53
C ARG A 286 -5.44 11.68 6.44
N PHE A 287 -5.83 10.47 6.04
CA PHE A 287 -4.88 9.35 5.90
C PHE A 287 -3.80 9.67 4.87
N VAL A 288 -4.19 10.18 3.71
CA VAL A 288 -3.26 10.55 2.62
C VAL A 288 -2.33 11.69 3.05
N PHE A 289 -2.80 12.64 3.85
CA PHE A 289 -1.95 13.70 4.39
C PHE A 289 -0.85 13.12 5.30
N GLU A 290 -1.19 12.28 6.26
CA GLU A 290 -0.22 11.68 7.17
C GLU A 290 0.73 10.72 6.43
N ASP A 291 0.22 9.90 5.51
CA ASP A 291 1.01 9.05 4.61
C ASP A 291 2.07 9.88 3.84
N LEU A 292 1.66 11.03 3.31
CA LEU A 292 2.57 11.94 2.61
C LEU A 292 3.62 12.57 3.53
N MET A 293 3.29 12.88 4.80
CA MET A 293 4.25 13.48 5.73
C MET A 293 5.46 12.58 5.99
N ASP A 294 5.24 11.27 6.03
CA ASP A 294 6.26 10.25 6.21
C ASP A 294 6.90 9.85 4.87
N TRP A 295 6.13 9.85 3.78
CA TRP A 295 6.65 9.57 2.44
C TRP A 295 7.65 10.63 1.96
N LEU A 296 7.40 11.92 2.25
CA LEU A 296 8.27 13.04 1.87
C LEU A 296 9.77 12.78 2.19
N PRO A 297 10.17 12.53 3.46
CA PRO A 297 11.55 12.19 3.77
C PRO A 297 11.99 10.81 3.25
N SER A 298 11.12 9.79 3.30
CA SER A 298 11.45 8.43 2.85
C SER A 298 11.84 8.38 1.36
N SER A 299 11.16 9.15 0.52
CA SER A 299 11.41 9.22 -0.92
C SER A 299 12.46 10.24 -1.33
N SER A 300 12.64 11.32 -0.58
CA SER A 300 13.58 12.39 -0.97
C SER A 300 14.98 12.23 -0.43
N LEU A 301 15.19 11.74 0.81
CA LEU A 301 16.52 11.77 1.42
C LEU A 301 17.55 10.99 0.60
N GLY A 302 17.24 9.75 0.22
CA GLY A 302 18.13 8.95 -0.63
C GLY A 302 18.24 9.47 -2.06
N LEU A 303 17.09 9.75 -2.69
CA LEU A 303 17.07 10.16 -4.10
C LEU A 303 17.71 11.54 -4.34
N PHE A 304 17.37 12.54 -3.53
CA PHE A 304 17.82 13.91 -3.81
C PHE A 304 19.30 14.09 -3.45
N THR A 305 19.78 13.41 -2.41
CA THR A 305 21.22 13.46 -2.07
C THR A 305 22.06 12.66 -3.07
N ARG A 306 21.75 11.37 -3.29
CA ARG A 306 22.57 10.48 -4.12
C ARG A 306 22.44 10.76 -5.62
N VAL A 307 21.26 11.19 -6.09
CA VAL A 307 20.96 11.30 -7.53
C VAL A 307 20.92 12.76 -8.01
N LEU A 308 20.36 13.67 -7.21
CA LEU A 308 20.29 15.09 -7.57
C LEU A 308 21.47 15.91 -7.00
N GLY A 309 22.28 15.33 -6.12
CA GLY A 309 23.48 15.95 -5.58
C GLY A 309 23.21 17.03 -4.52
N TRP A 310 22.01 17.03 -3.92
CA TRP A 310 21.67 17.98 -2.85
C TRP A 310 22.38 17.58 -1.55
N SER A 311 22.71 18.57 -0.73
CA SER A 311 23.07 18.33 0.66
C SER A 311 21.84 17.87 1.46
N ARG A 312 22.07 17.17 2.57
CA ARG A 312 20.99 16.76 3.48
C ARG A 312 20.21 17.98 3.98
N GLU A 313 20.92 19.05 4.31
CA GLU A 313 20.36 20.29 4.84
C GLU A 313 19.42 20.96 3.81
N GLU A 314 19.81 20.99 2.54
CA GLU A 314 18.95 21.50 1.46
C GLU A 314 17.66 20.68 1.31
N VAL A 315 17.76 19.35 1.41
CA VAL A 315 16.59 18.47 1.36
C VAL A 315 15.68 18.73 2.56
N GLU A 316 16.22 18.79 3.77
CA GLU A 316 15.41 19.02 4.98
C GLU A 316 14.69 20.37 4.97
N VAL A 317 15.38 21.44 4.53
CA VAL A 317 14.76 22.77 4.35
C VAL A 317 13.63 22.69 3.33
N PHE A 318 13.85 22.09 2.16
CA PHE A 318 12.82 21.96 1.14
C PHE A 318 11.62 21.12 1.59
N LEU A 319 11.86 20.03 2.31
CA LEU A 319 10.78 19.22 2.88
C LEU A 319 9.99 19.99 3.95
N SER A 320 10.62 20.91 4.68
CA SER A 320 9.89 21.80 5.61
C SER A 320 8.92 22.72 4.88
N GLU A 321 9.30 23.25 3.72
CA GLU A 321 8.44 24.07 2.84
C GLU A 321 7.28 23.24 2.29
N CYS A 322 7.55 22.00 1.85
CA CYS A 322 6.51 21.07 1.37
C CYS A 322 5.47 20.77 2.46
N ARG A 323 5.92 20.49 3.69
CA ARG A 323 5.01 20.23 4.84
C ARG A 323 4.21 21.46 5.22
N ALA A 324 4.80 22.66 5.14
CA ALA A 324 4.10 23.90 5.41
C ALA A 324 3.00 24.15 4.35
N GLU A 325 3.30 23.87 3.09
CA GLU A 325 2.34 24.01 1.99
C GLU A 325 1.21 22.98 2.06
N ALA A 326 1.50 21.71 2.36
CA ALA A 326 0.47 20.66 2.48
C ALA A 326 -0.57 20.95 3.57
N LYS A 327 -0.24 21.80 4.56
CA LYS A 327 -1.15 22.23 5.63
C LYS A 327 -2.06 23.39 5.23
N ARG A 328 -1.81 24.02 4.08
CA ARG A 328 -2.62 25.11 3.60
C ARG A 328 -4.01 24.62 3.22
N LYS A 329 -5.02 25.41 3.55
CA LYS A 329 -6.42 25.13 3.22
C LYS A 329 -6.87 25.74 1.90
N ASP A 330 -6.09 26.68 1.36
CA ASP A 330 -6.38 27.38 0.10
C ASP A 330 -5.78 26.68 -1.12
N ARG A 331 -5.37 25.42 -0.97
CA ARG A 331 -4.80 24.60 -2.03
C ARG A 331 -5.36 23.17 -1.98
N HIS A 332 -5.81 22.68 -3.13
CA HIS A 332 -6.59 21.46 -3.28
C HIS A 332 -5.77 20.39 -4.00
N TYR A 333 -4.74 19.89 -3.31
CA TYR A 333 -3.87 18.84 -3.83
C TYR A 333 -4.52 17.47 -3.78
N TYR A 334 -4.22 16.63 -4.76
CA TYR A 334 -4.63 15.22 -4.78
C TYR A 334 -3.60 14.33 -5.47
N GLY A 335 -3.50 13.09 -5.01
CA GLY A 335 -2.86 11.99 -5.74
C GLY A 335 -3.87 11.26 -6.62
N GLU A 336 -3.40 10.68 -7.73
CA GLU A 336 -4.21 9.79 -8.54
C GLU A 336 -3.90 8.33 -8.18
N VAL A 337 -4.94 7.50 -8.06
CA VAL A 337 -4.80 6.07 -7.77
C VAL A 337 -5.50 5.26 -8.86
N TYR A 338 -4.76 4.38 -9.51
CA TYR A 338 -5.23 3.61 -10.65
C TYR A 338 -5.30 2.14 -10.26
N VAL A 339 -6.48 1.56 -10.38
CA VAL A 339 -6.71 0.13 -10.14
C VAL A 339 -6.94 -0.54 -11.49
N TRP A 340 -5.95 -1.31 -11.90
CA TRP A 340 -5.98 -2.10 -13.12
C TRP A 340 -6.33 -3.54 -12.79
N TRP A 341 -7.19 -4.18 -13.58
CA TRP A 341 -7.27 -5.64 -13.58
C TRP A 341 -7.43 -6.17 -15.00
N ALA A 342 -6.83 -7.34 -15.24
CA ALA A 342 -6.89 -8.02 -16.53
C ALA A 342 -6.86 -9.53 -16.34
N ARG A 343 -7.37 -10.26 -17.33
CA ARG A 343 -7.55 -11.71 -17.26
C ARG A 343 -6.66 -12.42 -18.27
N LYS A 344 -6.17 -13.61 -17.94
CA LYS A 344 -5.62 -14.53 -18.95
C LYS A 344 -6.76 -15.31 -19.61
N ALA A 345 -6.79 -15.35 -20.94
CA ALA A 345 -7.85 -16.04 -21.67
C ALA A 345 -7.93 -17.53 -21.29
N GLU A 346 -9.13 -18.11 -21.40
CA GLU A 346 -9.32 -19.56 -21.28
C GLU A 346 -8.71 -20.27 -22.49
N ASP A 347 -8.22 -21.49 -22.28
CA ASP A 347 -7.65 -22.32 -23.36
C ASP A 347 -8.68 -22.52 -24.48
N GLY A 348 -8.32 -22.13 -25.72
CA GLY A 348 -9.17 -22.28 -26.90
C GLY A 348 -10.17 -21.14 -27.16
N SER A 349 -10.20 -20.09 -26.33
CA SER A 349 -11.07 -18.93 -26.54
C SER A 349 -10.43 -17.88 -27.48
N ASN A 350 -10.40 -18.17 -28.78
CA ASN A 350 -10.12 -17.16 -29.82
C ASN A 350 -11.44 -16.50 -30.27
N SER A 351 -12.12 -15.70 -29.43
CA SER A 351 -13.26 -14.89 -29.92
C SER A 351 -13.78 -13.82 -28.94
N SER A 352 -13.89 -12.59 -29.45
CA SER A 352 -14.75 -11.46 -28.99
C SER A 352 -14.37 -10.64 -27.74
N TYR A 353 -13.13 -10.67 -27.28
CA TYR A 353 -12.72 -9.83 -26.14
C TYR A 353 -12.54 -8.36 -26.55
N SER A 354 -13.12 -7.42 -25.78
CA SER A 354 -12.89 -6.00 -25.97
C SER A 354 -11.48 -5.64 -25.47
N HIS A 355 -10.65 -5.09 -26.35
CA HIS A 355 -9.30 -4.63 -26.02
C HIS A 355 -9.24 -3.18 -25.50
N GLU A 356 -10.40 -2.52 -25.39
CA GLU A 356 -10.54 -1.15 -24.91
C GLU A 356 -10.86 -1.16 -23.40
N PRO A 357 -10.16 -0.35 -22.58
CA PRO A 357 -10.42 -0.28 -21.15
C PRO A 357 -11.77 0.36 -20.87
N VAL A 358 -12.56 -0.25 -19.98
CA VAL A 358 -13.69 0.44 -19.35
C VAL A 358 -13.10 1.43 -18.34
N LEU A 359 -13.39 2.72 -18.54
CA LEU A 359 -12.93 3.81 -17.69
C LEU A 359 -14.06 4.25 -16.76
N ASP A 360 -13.77 4.26 -15.46
CA ASP A 360 -14.60 4.87 -14.42
C ASP A 360 -13.73 5.85 -13.64
N ASP A 361 -14.06 7.15 -13.71
CA ASP A 361 -13.27 8.26 -13.19
C ASP A 361 -13.99 8.90 -11.99
N GLU A 362 -13.34 8.92 -10.82
CA GLU A 362 -13.87 9.56 -9.62
C GLU A 362 -13.79 11.11 -9.70
N ILE A 363 -14.88 11.76 -9.31
CA ILE A 363 -15.00 13.22 -9.26
C ILE A 363 -14.83 13.70 -7.82
N LEU A 364 -13.92 14.64 -7.59
CA LEU A 364 -13.78 15.36 -6.31
C LEU A 364 -14.50 16.70 -6.40
N GLU A 365 -15.33 16.99 -5.40
CA GLU A 365 -15.92 18.31 -5.16
C GLU A 365 -15.21 18.99 -3.98
N SER A 366 -14.96 20.30 -4.10
CA SER A 366 -14.48 21.13 -2.99
C SER A 366 -15.63 21.52 -2.07
N ASP A 367 -15.37 21.62 -0.76
CA ASP A 367 -16.31 22.24 0.17
C ASP A 367 -16.33 23.76 -0.03
N GLU A 368 -17.38 24.29 -0.67
CA GLU A 368 -17.53 25.72 -0.94
C GLU A 368 -17.72 26.57 0.36
N ASP A 369 -17.97 25.92 1.50
CA ASP A 369 -18.30 26.59 2.77
C ASP A 369 -17.09 27.14 3.54
N ASP A 370 -15.84 26.74 3.25
CA ASP A 370 -14.65 27.20 3.99
C ASP A 370 -14.11 28.55 3.44
N ALA A 371 -14.59 29.02 2.28
CA ALA A 371 -14.16 30.28 1.67
C ALA A 371 -14.98 31.51 2.08
N SER A 372 -16.10 31.35 2.81
CA SER A 372 -17.06 32.44 3.10
C SER A 372 -17.17 32.87 4.56
N HIS A 373 -16.45 32.25 5.50
CA HIS A 373 -16.49 32.64 6.91
C HIS A 373 -15.14 33.10 7.47
N HIS A 374 -14.68 34.26 7.00
CA HIS A 374 -13.86 35.12 7.84
C HIS A 374 -14.74 35.92 8.81
N ALA A 375 -14.38 35.84 10.08
CA ALA A 375 -14.93 36.53 11.26
C ALA A 375 -16.26 35.98 11.81
N THR A 376 -16.15 35.08 12.80
CA THR A 376 -16.69 35.30 14.16
C THR A 376 -16.17 34.19 15.09
N GLU A 377 -15.52 34.61 16.18
CA GLU A 377 -15.12 33.72 17.28
C GLU A 377 -16.36 33.28 18.07
N GLY A 378 -16.37 32.00 18.48
CA GLY A 378 -17.20 31.55 19.60
C GLY A 378 -17.95 30.25 19.35
N GLY A 379 -17.35 29.12 19.75
CA GLY A 379 -18.06 27.84 19.84
C GLY A 379 -17.10 26.70 20.17
N GLY A 380 -16.98 26.35 21.45
CA GLY A 380 -16.08 25.32 21.93
C GLY A 380 -16.40 23.95 21.33
N VAL A 381 -15.42 23.36 20.65
CA VAL A 381 -15.44 21.96 20.24
C VAL A 381 -14.77 21.15 21.33
N THR A 382 -15.51 20.21 21.90
CA THR A 382 -15.01 19.25 22.90
C THR A 382 -13.93 18.38 22.26
N ASN A 383 -12.70 18.47 22.76
CA ASN A 383 -11.61 17.56 22.43
C ASN A 383 -11.96 16.16 22.94
N VAL A 384 -12.26 15.24 22.01
CA VAL A 384 -12.16 13.81 22.26
C VAL A 384 -10.77 13.37 21.79
N PRO A 385 -9.91 12.85 22.67
CA PRO A 385 -8.63 12.28 22.24
C PRO A 385 -8.89 11.04 21.36
N LEU A 386 -8.27 10.97 20.18
CA LEU A 386 -8.29 9.77 19.35
C LEU A 386 -6.97 8.98 19.50
N PRO A 387 -7.01 7.65 19.31
CA PRO A 387 -5.92 6.75 19.68
C PRO A 387 -4.74 6.85 18.72
N THR A 388 -3.55 6.55 19.24
CA THR A 388 -2.33 6.29 18.46
C THR A 388 -2.38 4.90 17.83
N ALA A 389 -1.51 4.63 16.84
CA ALA A 389 -1.48 3.41 16.02
C ALA A 389 -1.46 2.06 16.78
N THR A 390 -1.21 2.08 18.09
CA THR A 390 -1.29 0.91 18.98
C THR A 390 -2.71 0.46 19.37
N ASP A 391 -3.77 1.19 19.03
CA ASP A 391 -5.14 0.93 19.53
C ASP A 391 -6.17 0.53 18.45
N VAL A 392 -5.75 0.22 17.22
CA VAL A 392 -6.67 -0.25 16.16
C VAL A 392 -7.01 -1.73 16.39
N THR A 393 -8.01 -1.98 17.24
CA THR A 393 -8.65 -3.30 17.39
C THR A 393 -9.84 -3.44 16.44
N GLN A 394 -10.36 -4.67 16.29
CA GLN A 394 -11.53 -5.06 15.46
C GLN A 394 -12.71 -4.06 15.48
N ALA A 395 -12.89 -3.33 16.59
CA ALA A 395 -13.93 -2.30 16.75
C ALA A 395 -13.83 -1.13 15.73
N SER A 396 -12.64 -0.87 15.19
CA SER A 396 -12.39 0.17 14.17
C SER A 396 -13.01 -0.20 12.83
N VAL A 397 -13.00 -1.50 12.50
CA VAL A 397 -13.54 -2.06 11.25
C VAL A 397 -15.07 -2.04 11.26
N ASP A 398 -15.69 -2.29 12.42
CA ASP A 398 -17.14 -2.18 12.59
C ASP A 398 -17.63 -0.73 12.48
N GLN A 399 -16.86 0.25 12.97
CA GLN A 399 -17.17 1.67 12.79
C GLN A 399 -17.04 2.12 11.32
N LEU A 400 -16.05 1.61 10.58
CA LEU A 400 -15.89 1.87 9.14
C LEU A 400 -17.03 1.26 8.32
N SER A 401 -17.50 0.07 8.70
CA SER A 401 -18.65 -0.60 8.08
C SER A 401 -19.95 0.14 8.36
N ALA A 402 -20.14 0.67 9.58
CA ALA A 402 -21.32 1.45 9.95
C ALA A 402 -21.43 2.79 9.19
N LEU A 403 -20.31 3.47 8.93
CA LEU A 403 -20.28 4.69 8.12
C LEU A 403 -20.66 4.44 6.65
N ALA A 404 -20.32 3.26 6.10
CA ALA A 404 -20.69 2.86 4.74
C ALA A 404 -22.16 2.43 4.60
N VAL A 405 -22.79 1.97 5.69
CA VAL A 405 -24.24 1.64 5.70
C VAL A 405 -25.07 2.92 5.84
N SER A 406 -24.65 3.87 6.68
CA SER A 406 -25.36 5.14 6.89
C SER A 406 -25.52 5.97 5.61
N SER A 407 -24.58 5.90 4.66
CA SER A 407 -24.67 6.65 3.41
C SER A 407 -25.65 6.09 2.39
N LYS A 408 -26.20 4.88 2.61
CA LYS A 408 -27.22 4.28 1.74
C LYS A 408 -28.65 4.62 2.14
N ASP A 409 -28.89 5.00 3.39
CA ASP A 409 -30.25 5.28 3.88
C ASP A 409 -30.70 6.73 3.63
N ASP A 410 -29.79 7.65 3.29
CA ASP A 410 -30.10 9.05 3.01
C ASP A 410 -30.60 9.31 1.55
N GLU A 411 -30.56 8.31 0.66
CA GLU A 411 -31.03 8.45 -0.73
C GLU A 411 -32.53 8.13 -0.95
N VAL A 412 -33.28 7.75 0.09
CA VAL A 412 -34.70 7.39 -0.02
C VAL A 412 -35.59 8.21 0.92
N SER A 413 -35.56 9.55 0.83
CA SER A 413 -36.62 10.34 1.46
C SER A 413 -36.88 11.73 0.89
N GLU A 414 -36.95 11.93 -0.43
CA GLU A 414 -37.60 13.15 -0.93
C GLU A 414 -38.23 13.02 -2.33
N SER A 415 -39.53 12.70 -2.37
CA SER A 415 -40.47 13.19 -3.40
C SER A 415 -41.91 12.74 -3.12
N LYS A 416 -42.63 13.53 -2.31
CA LYS A 416 -44.11 13.53 -2.32
C LYS A 416 -44.62 14.95 -2.44
N LYS A 417 -45.07 15.35 -3.63
CA LYS A 417 -46.11 16.38 -3.79
C LYS A 417 -47.08 16.03 -4.93
N SER A 418 -48.32 15.73 -4.49
CA SER A 418 -49.64 16.01 -5.05
C SER A 418 -49.91 15.87 -6.56
N ALA A 419 -50.82 14.94 -6.89
CA ALA A 419 -51.68 14.98 -8.08
C ALA A 419 -53.15 15.20 -7.64
N PRO A 420 -54.03 15.79 -8.48
CA PRO A 420 -55.47 15.82 -8.23
C PRO A 420 -56.23 14.67 -8.94
N GLU A 421 -57.34 14.30 -8.32
CA GLU A 421 -58.25 13.19 -8.61
C GLU A 421 -59.04 13.30 -9.93
N THR A 422 -59.33 12.15 -10.55
CA THR A 422 -60.66 11.83 -11.13
C THR A 422 -60.95 10.32 -11.02
N LYS A 423 -62.23 10.00 -10.75
CA LYS A 423 -62.81 8.68 -10.43
C LYS A 423 -63.41 7.96 -11.68
N PRO A 424 -63.87 6.69 -11.58
CA PRO A 424 -63.81 5.67 -12.64
C PRO A 424 -65.16 5.29 -13.27
N GLU A 425 -65.12 4.55 -14.38
CA GLU A 425 -66.23 3.71 -14.86
C GLU A 425 -65.75 2.29 -15.25
N GLU A 426 -66.64 1.33 -15.03
CA GLU A 426 -66.51 -0.14 -15.08
C GLU A 426 -66.75 -0.77 -16.48
N PRO A 427 -66.59 -2.10 -16.65
CA PRO A 427 -66.22 -2.73 -17.93
C PRO A 427 -67.38 -3.45 -18.67
N ALA A 428 -67.12 -3.85 -19.91
CA ALA A 428 -67.92 -4.84 -20.63
C ALA A 428 -67.03 -5.92 -21.30
N SER A 429 -67.32 -7.17 -20.96
CA SER A 429 -66.85 -8.42 -21.55
C SER A 429 -67.39 -8.65 -22.98
N ILE A 430 -66.75 -9.53 -23.77
CA ILE A 430 -67.34 -10.75 -24.38
C ILE A 430 -66.31 -11.53 -25.23
N ALA A 431 -66.11 -12.80 -24.82
CA ALA A 431 -65.95 -14.09 -25.55
C ALA A 431 -65.20 -14.16 -26.91
N SER A 432 -64.11 -14.95 -26.99
CA SER A 432 -64.03 -16.38 -27.44
C SER A 432 -63.86 -16.53 -28.96
N LYS A 433 -62.96 -17.33 -29.56
CA LYS A 433 -62.69 -18.77 -29.44
C LYS A 433 -61.49 -19.16 -30.34
N ASP A 434 -60.76 -20.22 -29.95
CA ASP A 434 -60.26 -21.39 -30.74
C ASP A 434 -59.66 -21.18 -32.16
N ALA A 435 -58.63 -21.90 -32.65
CA ALA A 435 -57.88 -23.07 -32.20
C ALA A 435 -56.62 -23.28 -33.10
N SER A 436 -55.66 -24.01 -32.53
CA SER A 436 -54.73 -25.00 -33.12
C SER A 436 -54.28 -24.95 -34.60
N ALA A 437 -52.97 -25.03 -34.80
CA ALA A 437 -52.26 -26.23 -35.30
C ALA A 437 -51.08 -25.89 -36.24
N THR A 438 -49.88 -26.32 -35.83
CA THR A 438 -48.70 -26.60 -36.66
C THR A 438 -49.01 -27.58 -37.81
N PRO A 439 -48.23 -27.57 -38.91
CA PRO A 439 -47.13 -28.53 -39.00
C PRO A 439 -45.86 -28.04 -39.75
N THR A 440 -44.70 -28.53 -39.33
CA THR A 440 -43.44 -28.70 -40.12
C THR A 440 -43.65 -29.86 -41.14
N PRO A 441 -42.77 -30.20 -42.13
CA PRO A 441 -41.39 -29.76 -42.33
C PRO A 441 -40.90 -29.62 -43.81
N GLN A 442 -39.58 -29.40 -43.95
CA GLN A 442 -38.68 -29.67 -45.09
C GLN A 442 -38.71 -28.73 -46.32
N SER A 443 -37.64 -27.94 -46.47
CA SER A 443 -36.54 -28.20 -47.43
C SER A 443 -35.36 -27.28 -47.14
#